data_AF-A0A3D4TST4-F1
#
_entry.id   AF-A0A3D4TST4-F1
#
_cell.length_a   1.000
_cell.length_b   1.000
_cell.length_c   1.000
_cell.angle_alpha   90.00
_cell.angle_beta   90.00
_cell.angle_gamma   90.00
#
_symmetry.space_group_name_H-M   'P 1'
#
loop_
_entity.id
_entity.type
_entity.pdbx_description
1 polymer ?
#
loop_
_entity_poly.entity_id
_entity_poly.type
_entity_poly.pdbx_seq_one_letter_code
_entity_poly.pdbx_strand_id
1 'polypeptide(L)'
;VEQCGNGARCFARFVLDKRLTAKRQIRVETKSGVIELDIRSDGQISVNMGAPRLVPADIPFQATEQASSYAVDVDGQIVDLAAVSMGNPHAVLRVNDINNAPVHELGPKIEHHPRFPARVNVGFLQVIDRSRAQLRVWERGAGETQACGTGACA
;
A
#
# COMPACT_ATOMS: atom_id res chain seq x y z
N VAL A 1 -4.48 5.96 10.56
CA VAL A 1 -4.58 4.98 9.45
C VAL A 1 -5.83 5.33 8.65
N GLU A 2 -5.67 5.69 7.40
CA GLU A 2 -6.75 6.20 6.54
C GLU A 2 -7.44 5.06 5.78
N GLN A 3 -6.66 4.06 5.32
CA GLN A 3 -7.16 2.85 4.66
C GLN A 3 -6.28 1.63 5.00
N CYS A 4 -6.90 0.49 5.33
CA CYS A 4 -6.20 -0.77 5.60
C CYS A 4 -6.98 -1.95 5.01
N GLY A 5 -6.48 -2.51 3.90
CA GLY A 5 -7.13 -3.63 3.22
C GLY A 5 -7.22 -4.90 4.08
N ASN A 6 -6.22 -5.15 4.92
CA ASN A 6 -6.24 -6.30 5.84
C ASN A 6 -7.32 -6.13 6.92
N GLY A 7 -7.40 -4.93 7.51
CA GLY A 7 -8.44 -4.58 8.48
C GLY A 7 -9.84 -4.67 7.90
N ALA A 8 -10.03 -4.26 6.64
CA ALA A 8 -11.32 -4.37 5.94
C ALA A 8 -11.78 -5.83 5.79
N ARG A 9 -10.86 -6.76 5.47
CA ARG A 9 -11.20 -8.19 5.43
C ARG A 9 -11.53 -8.74 6.83
N CYS A 10 -10.77 -8.37 7.85
CA CYS A 10 -11.09 -8.76 9.23
C CYS A 10 -12.45 -8.22 9.67
N PHE A 11 -12.79 -6.98 9.30
CA PHE A 11 -14.08 -6.36 9.58
C PHE A 11 -15.24 -7.13 8.96
N ALA A 12 -15.15 -7.49 7.67
CA ALA A 12 -16.19 -8.27 7.00
C ALA A 12 -16.40 -9.64 7.67
N ARG A 13 -15.32 -10.32 8.08
CA ARG A 13 -15.45 -11.57 8.86
C ARG A 13 -16.12 -11.33 10.21
N PHE A 14 -15.71 -10.30 10.93
CA PHE A 14 -16.27 -9.98 12.25
C PHE A 14 -17.79 -9.74 12.21
N VAL A 15 -18.28 -8.93 11.27
CA VAL A 15 -19.71 -8.62 11.18
C VAL A 15 -20.56 -9.81 10.77
N LEU A 16 -20.00 -10.77 10.01
CA LEU A 16 -20.64 -12.05 9.71
C LEU A 16 -20.70 -12.95 10.94
N ASP A 17 -19.55 -13.15 11.60
CA ASP A 17 -19.44 -14.06 12.75
C ASP A 17 -20.30 -13.60 13.93
N LYS A 18 -20.41 -12.27 14.11
CA LYS A 18 -21.29 -11.64 15.10
C LYS A 18 -22.74 -11.49 14.64
N ARG A 19 -23.09 -11.96 13.43
CA ARG A 19 -24.44 -11.90 12.83
C ARG A 19 -25.01 -10.46 12.81
N LEU A 20 -24.13 -9.47 12.63
CA LEU A 20 -24.52 -8.06 12.50
C LEU A 20 -25.05 -7.76 11.09
N THR A 21 -24.79 -8.65 10.13
CA THR A 21 -25.37 -8.64 8.78
C THR A 21 -25.43 -10.06 8.23
N ALA A 22 -26.39 -10.30 7.33
CA ALA A 22 -26.46 -11.51 6.50
C ALA A 22 -26.09 -11.22 5.04
N LYS A 23 -25.74 -9.98 4.70
CA LYS A 23 -25.38 -9.58 3.34
C LYS A 23 -24.00 -10.12 2.96
N ARG A 24 -23.88 -10.60 1.72
CA ARG A 24 -22.59 -11.00 1.12
C ARG A 24 -21.81 -9.83 0.55
N GLN A 25 -22.51 -8.74 0.21
CA GLN A 25 -21.92 -7.47 -0.21
C GLN A 25 -22.14 -6.42 0.88
N ILE A 26 -21.05 -5.83 1.37
CA ILE A 26 -21.05 -4.91 2.50
C ILE A 26 -20.36 -3.63 2.07
N ARG A 27 -21.10 -2.51 2.13
CA ARG A 27 -20.54 -1.18 1.94
C ARG A 27 -20.10 -0.62 3.28
N VAL A 28 -18.85 -0.17 3.36
CA VAL A 28 -18.24 0.35 4.60
C VAL A 28 -17.74 1.77 4.33
N GLU A 29 -18.17 2.72 5.16
CA GLU A 29 -17.67 4.08 5.12
C GLU A 29 -16.35 4.17 5.89
N THR A 30 -15.32 4.75 5.26
CA THR A 30 -14.01 5.03 5.83
C THR A 30 -13.69 6.51 5.69
N LYS A 31 -12.65 6.99 6.36
CA LYS A 31 -12.17 8.38 6.17
C LYS A 31 -11.75 8.68 4.72
N SER A 32 -11.35 7.65 3.96
CA SER A 32 -10.92 7.77 2.56
C SER A 32 -12.06 7.58 1.55
N GLY A 33 -13.29 7.31 2.02
CA GLY A 33 -14.47 7.06 1.19
C GLY A 33 -15.14 5.72 1.48
N VAL A 34 -16.11 5.35 0.64
CA VAL A 34 -16.84 4.08 0.77
C VAL A 34 -16.08 2.96 0.05
N ILE A 35 -15.82 1.87 0.76
CA ILE A 35 -15.29 0.62 0.20
C ILE A 35 -16.39 -0.43 0.12
N GLU A 36 -16.25 -1.37 -0.82
CA GLU A 36 -17.18 -2.49 -0.99
C GLU A 36 -16.46 -3.81 -0.72
N LEU A 37 -17.06 -4.63 0.13
CA LEU A 37 -16.55 -5.94 0.55
C LEU A 37 -17.47 -7.02 -0.01
N ASP A 38 -16.93 -7.96 -0.77
CA ASP A 38 -17.63 -9.11 -1.30
C ASP A 38 -17.11 -10.40 -0.65
N ILE A 39 -18.01 -11.13 0.00
CA ILE A 39 -17.72 -12.41 0.62
C ILE A 39 -17.91 -13.51 -0.42
N ARG A 40 -16.81 -14.05 -0.90
CA ARG A 40 -16.74 -15.09 -1.93
C ARG A 40 -17.26 -16.43 -1.42
N SER A 41 -17.62 -17.31 -2.36
CA SER A 41 -18.17 -18.64 -2.04
C SER A 41 -17.18 -19.56 -1.32
N ASP A 42 -15.88 -19.35 -1.51
CA ASP A 42 -14.79 -20.04 -0.81
C ASP A 42 -14.48 -19.43 0.57
N GLY A 43 -15.25 -18.43 1.00
CA GLY A 43 -15.07 -17.74 2.27
C GLY A 43 -13.98 -16.66 2.26
N GLN A 44 -13.31 -16.41 1.14
CA GLN A 44 -12.40 -15.28 1.00
C GLN A 44 -13.16 -13.96 0.87
N ILE A 45 -12.50 -12.84 1.15
CA ILE A 45 -13.10 -11.51 1.10
C ILE A 45 -12.38 -10.69 0.04
N SER A 46 -13.11 -10.31 -1.00
CA SER A 46 -12.68 -9.35 -2.01
C SER A 46 -13.02 -7.94 -1.54
N VAL A 47 -12.09 -7.02 -1.72
CA VAL A 47 -12.27 -5.61 -1.33
C VAL A 47 -12.08 -4.75 -2.57
N ASN A 48 -13.08 -3.95 -2.91
CA ASN A 48 -12.90 -2.87 -3.87
C ASN A 48 -12.15 -1.73 -3.18
N MET A 49 -10.86 -1.60 -3.51
CA MET A 49 -9.96 -0.60 -2.92
C MET A 49 -10.06 0.78 -3.58
N GLY A 50 -10.87 0.91 -4.64
CA GLY A 50 -10.94 2.12 -5.46
C GLY A 50 -9.78 2.24 -6.45
N ALA A 51 -9.80 3.34 -7.22
CA ALA A 51 -8.74 3.64 -8.18
C ALA A 51 -7.51 4.26 -7.49
N PRO A 52 -6.29 3.95 -7.95
CA PRO A 52 -5.08 4.59 -7.46
C PRO A 52 -5.03 6.06 -7.87
N ARG A 53 -4.44 6.90 -7.01
CA ARG A 53 -4.09 8.29 -7.32
C ARG A 53 -2.62 8.36 -7.65
N LEU A 54 -2.30 8.94 -8.81
CA LEU A 54 -0.94 8.97 -9.38
C LEU A 54 -0.36 10.39 -9.46
N VAL A 55 -1.21 11.42 -9.34
CA VAL A 55 -0.78 12.82 -9.36
C VAL A 55 -0.01 13.11 -8.07
N PRO A 56 1.22 13.66 -8.13
CA PRO A 56 2.07 13.87 -6.95
C PRO A 56 1.37 14.63 -5.80
N ALA A 57 0.61 15.68 -6.12
CA ALA A 57 -0.14 16.47 -5.14
C ALA A 57 -1.22 15.65 -4.39
N ASP A 58 -1.80 14.64 -5.04
CA ASP A 58 -2.79 13.73 -4.44
C ASP A 58 -2.15 12.59 -3.61
N ILE A 59 -0.83 12.39 -3.73
CA ILE A 59 -0.03 11.39 -2.99
C ILE A 59 0.67 12.02 -1.78
N PRO A 60 0.43 13.29 -1.46
CA PRO A 60 1.42 14.19 -0.85
C PRO A 60 2.89 13.85 -1.16
N PHE A 61 3.25 13.86 -2.44
CA PHE A 61 4.62 13.68 -2.92
C PHE A 61 5.12 14.92 -3.66
N GLN A 62 6.32 15.39 -3.32
CA GLN A 62 6.94 16.53 -3.97
C GLN A 62 7.57 16.11 -5.30
N ALA A 63 6.90 16.41 -6.40
CA ALA A 63 7.42 16.30 -7.77
C ALA A 63 6.74 17.36 -8.65
N THR A 64 7.44 17.81 -9.68
CA THR A 64 6.94 18.83 -10.63
C THR A 64 5.88 18.28 -11.57
N GLU A 65 6.00 17.01 -11.96
CA GLU A 65 5.10 16.33 -12.88
C GLU A 65 4.84 14.90 -12.45
N GLN A 66 3.74 14.33 -12.95
CA GLN A 66 3.44 12.92 -12.78
C GLN A 66 4.35 12.10 -13.69
N ALA A 67 5.07 11.14 -13.11
CA ALA A 67 5.89 10.16 -13.80
C ALA A 67 5.64 8.74 -13.27
N SER A 68 6.02 7.74 -14.06
CA SER A 68 5.96 6.32 -13.64
C SER A 68 7.11 5.92 -12.71
N SER A 69 8.20 6.68 -12.70
CA SER A 69 9.37 6.48 -11.85
C SER A 69 9.98 7.83 -11.51
N TYR A 70 10.50 7.96 -10.29
CA TYR A 70 11.18 9.13 -9.78
C TYR A 70 12.52 8.73 -9.20
N ALA A 71 13.59 9.37 -9.66
CA ALA A 71 14.89 9.30 -9.01
C ALA A 71 14.82 10.14 -7.72
N VAL A 72 15.18 9.52 -6.60
CA VAL A 72 15.20 10.14 -5.27
C VAL A 72 16.57 9.91 -4.65
N ASP A 73 17.21 10.98 -4.19
CA ASP A 73 18.45 10.91 -3.44
C ASP A 73 18.16 10.58 -1.97
N VAL A 74 18.61 9.41 -1.52
CA VAL A 74 18.45 8.92 -0.15
C VAL A 74 19.86 8.77 0.45
N ASP A 75 20.29 9.78 1.22
CA ASP A 75 21.62 9.87 1.83
C ASP A 75 22.80 9.71 0.86
N GLY A 76 22.72 10.31 -0.34
CA GLY A 76 23.75 10.24 -1.37
C GLY A 76 23.62 9.03 -2.31
N GLN A 77 22.63 8.16 -2.08
CA GLN A 77 22.28 7.07 -2.99
C GLN A 77 21.03 7.44 -3.79
N ILE A 78 21.16 7.48 -5.12
CA ILE A 78 19.99 7.63 -6.00
C ILE A 78 19.24 6.30 -6.07
N VAL A 79 17.95 6.33 -5.73
CA VAL A 79 17.03 5.20 -5.88
C VAL A 79 15.87 5.59 -6.78
N ASP A 80 15.46 4.66 -7.64
CA ASP A 80 14.27 4.80 -8.46
C ASP A 80 13.05 4.22 -7.74
N LEU A 81 11.99 5.01 -7.62
CA LEU A 81 10.74 4.58 -7.01
C LEU A 81 9.51 5.09 -7.78
N ALA A 82 8.43 4.33 -7.73
CA ALA A 82 7.10 4.81 -8.11
C ALA A 82 6.39 5.38 -6.88
N ALA A 83 5.64 6.47 -7.05
CA ALA A 83 4.81 7.05 -6.00
C ALA A 83 3.32 6.86 -6.35
N VAL A 84 2.56 6.27 -5.44
CA VAL A 84 1.14 5.92 -5.64
C VAL A 84 0.37 6.16 -4.34
N SER A 85 -0.90 6.56 -4.43
CA SER A 85 -1.79 6.62 -3.27
C SER A 85 -3.02 5.75 -3.46
N MET A 86 -3.26 4.85 -2.50
CA MET A 86 -4.48 4.04 -2.37
C MET A 86 -5.42 4.60 -1.29
N GLY A 87 -5.37 5.93 -1.08
CA GLY A 87 -5.95 6.59 0.10
C GLY A 87 -4.93 6.82 1.23
N ASN A 88 -3.74 6.26 1.09
CA ASN A 88 -2.52 6.53 1.87
C ASN A 88 -1.30 6.42 0.93
N PRO A 89 -0.18 7.13 1.22
CA PRO A 89 0.96 7.21 0.30
C PRO A 89 1.83 5.94 0.31
N HIS A 90 2.29 5.54 -0.88
CA HIS A 90 3.20 4.42 -1.10
C HIS A 90 4.34 4.83 -2.03
N ALA A 91 5.54 4.38 -1.69
CA ALA A 91 6.74 4.43 -2.50
C ALA A 91 7.14 2.99 -2.84
N VAL A 92 7.18 2.63 -4.12
CA VAL A 92 7.44 1.26 -4.57
C VAL A 92 8.77 1.21 -5.31
N LEU A 93 9.71 0.44 -4.78
CA LEU A 93 11.02 0.19 -5.34
C LEU A 93 11.05 -1.21 -5.95
N ARG A 94 11.65 -1.34 -7.13
CA ARG A 94 11.92 -2.67 -7.70
C ARG A 94 13.24 -3.21 -7.15
N VAL A 95 13.25 -4.47 -6.77
CA VAL A 95 14.43 -5.19 -6.28
C VAL A 95 14.63 -6.49 -7.06
N ASN A 96 15.89 -6.91 -7.17
CA ASN A 96 16.24 -8.15 -7.87
C ASN A 96 15.98 -9.40 -7.00
N ASP A 97 16.13 -9.28 -5.69
CA ASP A 97 15.96 -10.37 -4.72
C ASP A 97 15.27 -9.83 -3.46
N ILE A 98 14.11 -10.38 -3.12
CA ILE A 98 13.31 -9.95 -1.97
C ILE A 98 13.98 -10.28 -0.63
N ASN A 99 14.78 -11.36 -0.58
CA ASN A 99 15.40 -11.83 0.65
C ASN A 99 16.53 -10.90 1.09
N ASN A 100 17.20 -10.30 0.12
CA ASN A 100 18.28 -9.33 0.31
C ASN A 100 17.83 -7.88 0.08
N ALA A 101 16.52 -7.63 -0.03
CA ALA A 101 16.01 -6.27 -0.18
C ALA A 101 16.40 -5.41 1.03
N PRO A 102 16.86 -4.17 0.83
CA PRO A 102 17.36 -3.28 1.89
C PRO A 102 16.21 -2.64 2.68
N VAL A 103 15.26 -3.44 3.18
CA VAL A 103 14.02 -2.96 3.83
C VAL A 103 14.32 -2.13 5.07
N HIS A 104 15.21 -2.62 5.93
CA HIS A 104 15.58 -1.92 7.17
C HIS A 104 16.56 -0.75 6.95
N GLU A 105 17.25 -0.72 5.81
CA GLU A 105 18.20 0.34 5.48
C GLU A 105 17.50 1.51 4.78
N LEU A 106 16.77 1.22 3.69
CA LEU A 106 16.08 2.24 2.89
C LEU A 106 14.68 2.56 3.42
N GLY A 107 13.97 1.60 4.03
CA GLY A 107 12.60 1.79 4.54
C GLY A 107 12.45 3.01 5.46
N PRO A 108 13.18 3.10 6.59
CA PRO A 108 13.05 4.24 7.50
C PRO A 108 13.52 5.56 6.89
N LYS A 109 14.52 5.53 6.00
CA LYS A 109 15.03 6.72 5.31
C LYS A 109 14.00 7.27 4.33
N ILE A 110 13.40 6.41 3.52
CA ILE A 110 12.37 6.78 2.55
C ILE A 110 11.07 7.18 3.25
N GLU A 111 10.68 6.47 4.33
CA GLU A 111 9.51 6.84 5.15
C GLU A 111 9.55 8.31 5.58
N HIS A 112 10.73 8.79 6.00
CA HIS A 112 10.94 10.14 6.51
C HIS A 112 11.50 11.11 5.46
N HIS A 113 11.59 10.70 4.20
CA HIS A 113 12.23 11.49 3.17
C HIS A 113 11.47 12.81 2.93
N PRO A 114 12.15 13.97 2.77
CA PRO A 114 11.50 15.28 2.65
C PRO A 114 10.48 15.40 1.50
N ARG A 115 10.66 14.62 0.42
CA ARG A 115 9.70 14.56 -0.68
C ARG A 115 8.35 13.95 -0.30
N PHE A 116 8.23 13.31 0.86
CA PHE A 116 6.97 12.79 1.40
C PHE A 116 6.61 13.50 2.71
N PRO A 117 6.01 14.71 2.67
CA PRO A 117 5.66 15.47 3.88
C PRO A 117 4.73 14.73 4.84
N ALA A 118 3.86 13.86 4.31
CA ALA A 118 2.97 13.02 5.11
C ALA A 118 3.61 11.69 5.55
N ARG A 119 4.92 11.50 5.34
CA ARG A 119 5.64 10.22 5.35
C ARG A 119 5.01 9.19 4.40
N VAL A 120 5.64 8.03 4.23
CA VAL A 120 5.22 7.07 3.19
C VAL A 120 5.42 5.61 3.61
N ASN A 121 4.60 4.69 3.09
CA ASN A 121 4.88 3.26 3.18
C ASN A 121 5.82 2.86 2.06
N VAL A 122 6.83 2.06 2.35
CA VAL A 122 7.90 1.74 1.39
C VAL A 122 7.81 0.27 1.01
N GLY A 123 7.41 0.00 -0.22
CA GLY A 123 7.29 -1.35 -0.79
C GLY A 123 8.53 -1.73 -1.59
N PHE A 124 9.04 -2.94 -1.37
CA PHE A 124 10.16 -3.53 -2.10
C PHE A 124 9.62 -4.70 -2.92
N LEU A 125 9.50 -4.49 -4.23
CA LEU A 125 8.83 -5.37 -5.17
C LEU A 125 9.84 -6.16 -5.99
N GLN A 126 9.82 -7.48 -5.86
CA GLN A 126 10.51 -8.39 -6.79
C GLN A 126 9.49 -8.95 -7.79
N VAL A 127 9.66 -8.61 -9.07
CA VAL A 127 8.83 -9.18 -10.15
C VAL A 127 9.37 -10.56 -10.49
N ILE A 128 8.56 -11.60 -10.29
CA ILE A 128 8.92 -12.98 -10.65
C ILE A 128 8.53 -13.24 -12.11
N ASP A 129 7.30 -12.86 -12.48
CA ASP A 129 6.80 -12.86 -13.85
C ASP A 129 5.62 -11.89 -13.98
N ARG A 130 4.96 -11.87 -15.15
CA ARG A 130 3.84 -10.94 -15.44
C ARG A 130 2.61 -11.13 -14.55
N SER A 131 2.48 -12.28 -13.87
CA SER A 131 1.35 -12.65 -13.03
C SER A 131 1.70 -12.81 -11.55
N ARG A 132 2.99 -12.75 -11.20
CA ARG A 132 3.49 -13.03 -9.85
C ARG A 132 4.60 -12.09 -9.44
N ALA A 133 4.51 -11.60 -8.22
CA ALA A 133 5.54 -10.80 -7.58
C ALA A 133 5.63 -11.13 -6.10
N GLN A 134 6.76 -10.77 -5.49
CA GLN A 134 6.98 -10.83 -4.05
C GLN A 134 7.17 -9.41 -3.53
N LEU A 135 6.68 -9.16 -2.32
CA LEU A 135 6.65 -7.82 -1.74
C LEU A 135 6.98 -7.89 -0.25
N ARG A 136 7.84 -6.97 0.19
CA ARG A 136 8.08 -6.64 1.60
C ARG A 136 7.80 -5.16 1.78
N VAL A 137 7.22 -4.77 2.91
CA VAL A 137 6.77 -3.39 3.13
C VAL A 137 7.25 -2.89 4.49
N TRP A 138 7.91 -1.74 4.47
CA TRP A 138 8.12 -0.91 5.64
C TRP A 138 6.95 0.07 5.78
N GLU A 139 6.06 -0.16 6.74
CA GLU A 139 4.88 0.66 6.95
C GLU A 139 5.16 1.89 7.79
N ARG A 140 4.59 3.02 7.35
CA ARG A 140 4.66 4.32 8.01
C ARG A 140 4.22 4.20 9.47
N GLY A 141 5.14 4.43 10.40
CA GLY A 141 4.90 4.39 11.85
C GLY A 141 4.77 2.98 12.46
N ALA A 142 4.96 1.91 11.68
CA ALA A 142 4.88 0.53 12.17
C ALA A 142 6.14 -0.31 11.88
N GLY A 143 7.00 0.12 10.96
CA GLY A 143 8.17 -0.64 10.54
C GLY A 143 7.82 -1.76 9.58
N GLU A 144 8.69 -2.77 9.44
CA GLU A 144 8.39 -3.91 8.57
C GLU A 144 7.25 -4.76 9.14
N THR A 145 6.18 -4.93 8.37
CA THR A 145 5.03 -5.77 8.74
C THR A 145 4.97 -7.03 7.89
N GLN A 146 4.27 -8.06 8.39
CA GLN A 146 4.09 -9.32 7.66
C GLN A 146 3.24 -9.17 6.40
N ALA A 147 2.36 -8.17 6.35
CA ALA A 147 1.53 -7.89 5.19
C ALA A 147 0.94 -6.48 5.25
N CYS A 148 0.99 -5.77 4.12
CA CYS A 148 0.31 -4.48 3.92
C CYS A 148 -0.62 -4.57 2.71
N GLY A 149 -1.94 -4.57 2.94
CA GLY A 149 -2.93 -4.75 1.87
C GLY A 149 -2.98 -3.58 0.86
N THR A 150 -2.88 -2.34 1.33
CA THR A 150 -2.80 -1.17 0.44
C THR A 150 -1.46 -1.12 -0.30
N GLY A 151 -0.37 -1.52 0.36
CA GLY A 151 0.96 -1.63 -0.29
C GLY A 151 1.05 -2.73 -1.33
N ALA A 152 0.25 -3.82 -1.21
CA ALA A 152 0.14 -4.84 -2.24
C ALA A 152 -0.69 -4.39 -3.46
N CYS A 153 -1.58 -3.41 -3.30
CA CYS A 153 -2.34 -2.83 -4.41
C CYS A 153 -1.58 -1.69 -5.12
N ALA A 154 -0.74 -0.97 -4.39
CA ALA A 154 0.08 0.14 -4.89
C ALA A 154 1.22 -0.36 -5.79
#